data_AF-J0WR97-F1
#
_entry.id   AF-J0WR97-F1
#
_cell.length_a   1.000
_cell.length_b   1.000
_cell.length_c   1.000
_cell.angle_alpha   90.00
_cell.angle_beta   90.00
_cell.angle_gamma   90.00
#
_symmetry.space_group_name_H-M   'P 1'
#
loop_
_entity.id
_entity.type
_entity.pdbx_description
1 polymer ?
#
loop_
_entity_poly.entity_id
_entity_poly.type
_entity_poly.pdbx_seq_one_letter_code
_entity_poly.pdbx_strand_id
1 'polypeptide(L)'
;MKDQLKKRPVLLLFLVVCLLISIPVVSVWYPGTKGAIVSRVKNNEAQLTEVASSVIERGSAEGASVSGVQEIVYHSDSKMVEFLCGGFGLAPSSSYTGFYYSPSDVPLGFQGEVMSLVKTDTGWSYEQVNGDNQYETEKIVDRWYYFHMSF
;
A
#
# COMPACT_ATOMS: atom_id res chain seq x y z
N MET A 1 3.39 -52.19 9.96
CA MET A 1 4.19 -51.26 9.11
C MET A 1 3.49 -50.81 7.81
N LYS A 2 2.47 -51.53 7.30
CA LYS A 2 1.76 -51.18 6.04
C LYS A 2 0.73 -50.04 6.18
N ASP A 3 0.19 -49.79 7.37
CA ASP A 3 -0.81 -48.72 7.59
C ASP A 3 -0.25 -47.29 7.51
N GLN A 4 1.05 -47.11 7.78
CA GLN A 4 1.69 -45.79 7.77
C GLN A 4 1.94 -45.27 6.36
N LEU A 5 2.03 -46.14 5.34
CA LEU A 5 2.21 -45.73 3.95
C LEU A 5 0.91 -45.23 3.30
N LYS A 6 -0.27 -45.70 3.74
CA LYS A 6 -1.56 -45.29 3.14
C LYS A 6 -2.01 -43.89 3.58
N LYS A 7 -1.56 -43.44 4.77
CA LYS A 7 -1.86 -42.11 5.33
C LYS A 7 -0.95 -41.00 4.79
N ARG A 8 0.27 -41.33 4.35
CA ARG A 8 1.26 -40.39 3.79
C ARG A 8 0.79 -39.65 2.52
N PRO A 9 0.21 -40.31 1.50
CA PRO A 9 -0.27 -39.60 0.31
C PRO A 9 -1.50 -38.73 0.61
N VAL A 10 -2.37 -39.14 1.54
CA VAL A 10 -3.54 -38.34 1.96
C VAL A 10 -3.11 -37.11 2.75
N LEU A 11 -2.11 -37.25 3.64
CA LEU A 11 -1.54 -36.13 4.39
C LEU A 11 -0.82 -35.12 3.46
N LEU A 12 -0.06 -35.61 2.48
CA LEU A 12 0.60 -34.77 1.48
C LEU A 12 -0.41 -34.05 0.59
N LEU A 13 -1.48 -34.72 0.16
CA LEU A 13 -2.56 -34.10 -0.61
C LEU A 13 -3.28 -33.02 0.20
N PHE A 14 -3.56 -33.27 1.49
CA PHE A 14 -4.16 -32.30 2.39
C PHE A 14 -3.27 -31.06 2.59
N LEU A 15 -1.95 -31.24 2.81
CA LEU A 15 -1.00 -30.14 2.93
C LEU A 15 -0.90 -29.31 1.65
N VAL A 16 -0.89 -29.96 0.47
CA VAL A 16 -0.88 -29.26 -0.83
C VAL A 16 -2.18 -28.47 -1.02
N VAL A 17 -3.34 -29.03 -0.68
CA VAL A 17 -4.62 -28.31 -0.74
C VAL A 17 -4.65 -27.13 0.24
N CYS A 18 -4.14 -27.27 1.46
CA CYS A 18 -4.01 -26.16 2.41
C CYS A 18 -3.08 -25.05 1.89
N LEU A 19 -1.97 -25.41 1.24
CA LEU A 19 -1.04 -24.47 0.60
C LEU A 19 -1.68 -23.76 -0.62
N LEU A 20 -2.49 -24.47 -1.41
CA LEU A 20 -3.17 -23.90 -2.57
C LEU A 20 -4.34 -22.99 -2.17
N ILE A 21 -4.99 -23.24 -1.02
CA ILE A 21 -6.05 -22.39 -0.47
C ILE A 21 -5.48 -21.18 0.30
N SER A 22 -4.31 -21.31 0.95
CA SER A 22 -3.72 -20.19 1.69
C SER A 22 -3.26 -19.04 0.78
N ILE A 23 -2.79 -19.34 -0.45
CA ILE A 23 -2.30 -18.33 -1.39
C ILE A 23 -3.37 -17.28 -1.79
N PRO A 24 -4.59 -17.67 -2.23
CA PRO A 24 -5.66 -16.70 -2.52
C PRO A 24 -6.25 -16.05 -1.26
N VAL A 25 -6.17 -16.71 -0.09
CA VAL A 25 -6.59 -16.12 1.18
C VAL A 25 -5.63 -14.99 1.58
N VAL A 26 -4.31 -15.18 1.46
CA VAL A 26 -3.33 -14.14 1.81
C VAL A 26 -3.50 -12.88 0.96
N SER A 27 -3.80 -13.01 -0.34
CA SER A 27 -4.03 -11.84 -1.22
C SER A 27 -5.36 -11.12 -0.98
N VAL A 28 -6.38 -11.83 -0.47
CA VAL A 28 -7.65 -11.22 -0.03
C VAL A 28 -7.54 -10.64 1.40
N TRP A 29 -6.68 -11.22 2.25
CA TRP A 29 -6.55 -10.85 3.66
C TRP A 29 -5.47 -9.81 3.95
N TYR A 30 -4.51 -9.59 3.06
CA TYR A 30 -3.46 -8.58 3.22
C TYR A 30 -3.47 -7.55 2.08
N PRO A 31 -4.52 -6.72 1.97
CA PRO A 31 -4.60 -5.66 0.95
C PRO A 31 -3.46 -4.63 1.05
N GLY A 32 -2.77 -4.56 2.20
CA GLY A 32 -1.67 -3.62 2.47
C GLY A 32 -0.28 -4.05 2.00
N THR A 33 -0.12 -5.21 1.34
CA THR A 33 1.19 -5.56 0.74
C THR A 33 1.50 -4.68 -0.46
N LYS A 34 2.77 -4.29 -0.63
CA LYS A 34 3.23 -3.48 -1.78
C LYS A 34 2.79 -4.05 -3.13
N GLY A 35 2.94 -5.37 -3.34
CA GLY A 35 2.55 -6.02 -4.59
C GLY A 35 1.05 -5.94 -4.89
N ALA A 36 0.19 -6.09 -3.87
CA ALA A 36 -1.25 -5.95 -4.01
C ALA A 36 -1.65 -4.48 -4.29
N ILE A 37 -1.02 -3.52 -3.61
CA ILE A 37 -1.23 -2.09 -3.83
C ILE A 37 -0.84 -1.70 -5.26
N VAL A 38 0.37 -2.05 -5.69
CA VAL A 38 0.88 -1.78 -7.04
C VAL A 38 -0.04 -2.37 -8.11
N SER A 39 -0.49 -3.62 -7.92
CA SER A 39 -1.42 -4.27 -8.85
C SER A 39 -2.78 -3.57 -8.88
N ARG A 40 -3.31 -3.14 -7.73
CA ARG A 40 -4.57 -2.40 -7.63
C ARG A 40 -4.49 -1.09 -8.41
N VAL A 41 -3.42 -0.32 -8.22
CA VAL A 41 -3.21 0.95 -8.91
C VAL A 41 -3.17 0.74 -10.42
N LYS A 42 -2.32 -0.17 -10.90
CA LYS A 42 -2.19 -0.45 -12.34
C LYS A 42 -3.49 -0.95 -12.98
N ASN A 43 -4.26 -1.77 -12.26
CA ASN A 43 -5.49 -2.35 -12.80
C ASN A 43 -6.70 -1.39 -12.76
N ASN A 44 -6.63 -0.31 -11.98
CA ASN A 44 -7.76 0.62 -11.77
C ASN A 44 -7.36 2.09 -11.98
N GLU A 45 -6.26 2.36 -12.70
CA GLU A 45 -5.64 3.69 -12.82
C GLU A 45 -6.65 4.79 -13.23
N ALA A 46 -7.49 4.52 -14.24
CA ALA A 46 -8.47 5.48 -14.72
C ALA A 46 -9.49 5.87 -13.63
N GLN A 47 -10.06 4.87 -12.95
CA GLN A 47 -11.02 5.08 -11.86
C GLN A 47 -10.37 5.83 -10.69
N LEU A 48 -9.17 5.43 -10.29
CA LEU A 48 -8.44 6.08 -9.20
C LEU A 48 -8.12 7.54 -9.53
N THR A 49 -7.80 7.83 -10.80
CA THR A 49 -7.49 9.18 -11.28
C THR A 49 -8.73 10.05 -11.30
N GLU A 50 -9.88 9.51 -11.69
CA GLU A 50 -11.17 10.20 -11.58
C GLU A 50 -11.49 10.55 -10.12
N VAL A 51 -11.32 9.60 -9.20
CA VAL A 51 -11.52 9.84 -7.76
C VAL A 51 -10.57 10.93 -7.25
N ALA A 52 -9.27 10.82 -7.53
CA ALA A 52 -8.29 11.82 -7.08
C ALA A 52 -8.59 13.21 -7.65
N SER A 53 -8.95 13.30 -8.94
CA SER A 53 -9.32 14.58 -9.57
C SER A 53 -10.56 15.18 -8.93
N SER A 54 -11.60 14.38 -8.69
CA SER A 54 -12.82 14.83 -8.00
C SER A 54 -12.53 15.32 -6.58
N VAL A 55 -11.65 14.63 -5.84
CA VAL A 55 -11.23 15.06 -4.50
C VAL A 55 -10.51 16.41 -4.54
N ILE A 56 -9.60 16.60 -5.49
CA ILE A 56 -8.87 17.86 -5.66
C ILE A 56 -9.83 19.00 -6.05
N GLU A 57 -10.74 18.76 -6.99
CA GLU A 57 -11.73 19.73 -7.46
C GLU A 57 -12.68 20.17 -6.35
N ARG A 58 -13.16 19.22 -5.54
CA ARG A 58 -14.01 19.50 -4.38
C ARG A 58 -13.24 20.09 -3.20
N GLY A 59 -11.91 19.91 -3.17
CA GLY A 59 -11.08 20.25 -2.03
C GLY A 59 -11.34 19.39 -0.79
N SER A 60 -11.93 18.21 -0.95
CA SER A 60 -12.30 17.31 0.16
C SER A 60 -12.42 15.86 -0.29
N ALA A 61 -11.98 14.93 0.55
CA ALA A 61 -12.14 13.49 0.38
C ALA A 61 -13.48 12.96 0.90
N GLU A 62 -14.34 13.81 1.48
CA GLU A 62 -15.63 13.40 2.05
C GLU A 62 -16.48 12.64 1.02
N GLY A 63 -17.01 11.48 1.41
CA GLY A 63 -17.82 10.62 0.55
C GLY A 63 -17.04 9.85 -0.54
N ALA A 64 -15.73 10.05 -0.69
CA ALA A 64 -14.91 9.25 -1.59
C ALA A 64 -14.67 7.87 -0.97
N SER A 65 -14.72 6.82 -1.79
CA SER A 65 -14.37 5.47 -1.36
C SER A 65 -13.84 4.65 -2.53
N VAL A 66 -12.89 3.76 -2.23
CA VAL A 66 -12.29 2.83 -3.19
C VAL A 66 -12.16 1.48 -2.51
N SER A 67 -12.56 0.40 -3.21
CA SER A 67 -12.44 -0.95 -2.65
C SER A 67 -10.98 -1.27 -2.29
N GLY A 68 -10.76 -1.79 -1.08
CA GLY A 68 -9.45 -2.14 -0.54
C GLY A 68 -8.58 -0.95 -0.14
N VAL A 69 -9.18 0.23 0.00
CA VAL A 69 -8.61 1.41 0.65
C VAL A 69 -9.38 1.63 1.95
N GLN A 70 -8.67 1.78 3.06
CA GLN A 70 -9.23 2.02 4.39
C GLN A 70 -9.67 3.47 4.55
N GLU A 71 -8.85 4.39 4.06
CA GLU A 71 -9.08 5.83 4.18
C GLU A 71 -8.53 6.57 2.97
N ILE A 72 -9.23 7.64 2.56
CA ILE A 72 -8.76 8.58 1.54
C ILE A 72 -8.63 9.94 2.19
N VAL A 73 -7.45 10.55 2.10
CA VAL A 73 -7.14 11.85 2.72
C VAL A 73 -6.69 12.85 1.65
N TYR A 74 -7.19 14.08 1.74
CA TYR A 74 -6.74 15.17 0.88
C TYR A 74 -5.83 16.12 1.67
N HIS A 75 -4.60 16.30 1.17
CA HIS A 75 -3.63 17.24 1.73
C HIS A 75 -3.58 18.48 0.84
N SER A 76 -4.27 19.54 1.25
CA SER A 76 -4.48 20.74 0.41
C SER A 76 -3.21 21.45 -0.02
N ASP A 77 -2.19 21.45 0.84
CA ASP A 77 -0.95 22.22 0.63
C ASP A 77 -0.13 21.64 -0.53
N SER A 78 -0.08 20.31 -0.62
CA SER A 78 0.60 19.57 -1.70
C SER A 78 -0.33 19.14 -2.82
N LYS A 79 -1.65 19.33 -2.64
CA LYS A 79 -2.72 18.75 -3.47
C LYS A 79 -2.63 17.23 -3.62
N MET A 80 -1.98 16.57 -2.67
CA MET A 80 -1.85 15.11 -2.63
C MET A 80 -3.19 14.49 -2.23
N VAL A 81 -3.54 13.38 -2.89
CA VAL A 81 -4.62 12.50 -2.44
C VAL A 81 -4.00 11.19 -1.99
N GLU A 82 -4.04 10.93 -0.69
CA GLU A 82 -3.51 9.73 -0.05
C GLU A 82 -4.61 8.65 0.01
N PHE A 83 -4.24 7.40 -0.28
CA PHE A 83 -5.09 6.22 -0.20
C PHE A 83 -4.43 5.21 0.75
N LEU A 84 -4.88 5.18 2.00
CA LEU A 84 -4.34 4.30 3.03
C LEU A 84 -4.89 2.88 2.86
N CYS A 85 -4.04 1.87 2.71
CA CYS A 85 -4.45 0.48 2.49
C CYS A 85 -4.18 -0.43 3.69
N GLY A 86 -3.24 -0.06 4.55
CA GLY A 86 -2.78 -0.89 5.64
C GLY A 86 -2.12 -0.08 6.74
N GLY A 87 -2.15 -0.64 7.94
CA GLY A 87 -1.30 -0.22 9.03
C GLY A 87 -1.15 -1.36 10.04
N PHE A 88 -0.04 -1.35 10.76
CA PHE A 88 0.24 -2.34 11.81
C PHE A 88 0.89 -1.65 13.00
N GLY A 89 0.54 -2.06 14.22
CA GLY A 89 1.07 -1.49 15.46
C GLY A 89 0.19 -0.40 16.06
N LEU A 90 0.68 0.20 17.15
CA LEU A 90 0.04 1.29 17.87
C LEU A 90 1.07 2.40 18.02
N ALA A 91 0.68 3.64 17.69
CA ALA A 91 1.56 4.78 17.87
C ALA A 91 2.14 4.81 19.31
N PRO A 92 3.45 5.04 19.48
CA PRO A 92 4.40 5.49 18.47
C PRO A 92 5.05 4.38 17.64
N SER A 93 4.82 3.09 17.91
CA SER A 93 5.39 1.98 17.13
C SER A 93 4.36 1.45 16.14
N SER A 94 4.23 2.14 15.01
CA SER A 94 3.27 1.80 13.96
C SER A 94 3.87 1.94 12.58
N SER A 95 3.26 1.25 11.63
CA SER A 95 3.57 1.39 10.22
C SER A 95 2.31 1.59 9.41
N TYR A 96 2.44 2.27 8.28
CA TYR A 96 1.36 2.56 7.35
C TYR A 96 1.83 2.24 5.93
N THR A 97 0.93 1.69 5.13
CA THR A 97 1.15 1.46 3.70
C THR A 97 -0.03 1.92 2.88
N GLY A 98 0.28 2.43 1.71
CA GLY A 98 -0.74 2.91 0.79
C GLY A 98 -0.14 3.38 -0.51
N PHE A 99 -0.90 4.21 -1.20
CA PHE A 99 -0.48 4.88 -2.41
C PHE A 99 -1.04 6.31 -2.43
N TYR A 100 -0.49 7.17 -3.28
CA TYR A 100 -0.96 8.53 -3.42
C TYR A 100 -0.91 9.01 -4.86
N TYR A 101 -1.78 9.99 -5.15
CA TYR A 101 -1.75 10.77 -6.38
C TYR A 101 -0.95 12.05 -6.17
N SER A 102 0.04 12.28 -7.03
CA SER A 102 0.88 13.48 -7.08
C SER A 102 0.54 14.28 -8.35
N PRO A 103 -0.15 15.43 -8.24
CA PRO A 103 -0.56 16.22 -9.40
C PRO A 103 0.60 16.75 -10.26
N SER A 104 1.81 16.83 -9.70
CA SER A 104 3.01 17.29 -10.39
C SER A 104 3.91 16.13 -10.86
N ASP A 105 3.49 14.88 -10.65
CA ASP A 105 4.28 13.67 -10.97
C ASP A 105 5.70 13.69 -10.36
N VAL A 106 5.77 14.10 -9.09
CA VAL A 106 6.98 14.09 -8.27
C VAL A 106 6.73 13.32 -6.97
N PRO A 107 7.75 12.69 -6.37
CA PRO A 107 7.59 12.04 -5.07
C PRO A 107 7.25 13.09 -4.00
N LEU A 108 6.33 12.76 -3.10
CA LEU A 108 5.91 13.58 -1.97
C LEU A 108 6.22 12.83 -0.66
N GLY A 109 6.40 13.56 0.44
CA GLY A 109 6.56 12.96 1.76
C GLY A 109 5.24 12.40 2.30
N PHE A 110 5.33 11.63 3.38
CA PHE A 110 4.15 11.09 4.07
C PHE A 110 3.17 12.21 4.44
N GLN A 111 1.87 12.02 4.19
CA GLN A 111 0.84 13.04 4.43
C GLN A 111 1.09 14.40 3.75
N GLY A 112 1.87 14.41 2.66
CA GLY A 112 2.20 15.63 1.92
C GLY A 112 3.26 16.50 2.59
N GLU A 113 3.90 16.04 3.66
CA GLU A 113 4.95 16.78 4.37
C GLU A 113 6.21 16.96 3.52
N VAL A 114 6.94 18.05 3.77
CA VAL A 114 8.23 18.31 3.12
C VAL A 114 9.29 17.47 3.81
N MET A 115 9.69 16.37 3.17
CA MET A 115 10.77 15.49 3.62
C MET A 115 11.99 15.61 2.70
N SER A 116 13.19 15.51 3.27
CA SER A 116 14.46 15.47 2.53
C SER A 116 14.66 14.10 1.86
N LEU A 117 13.81 13.78 0.88
CA LEU A 117 13.81 12.52 0.17
C LEU A 117 15.10 12.33 -0.64
N VAL A 118 15.79 11.22 -0.40
CA VAL A 118 17.00 10.82 -1.13
C VAL A 118 16.64 9.76 -2.16
N LYS A 119 17.15 9.91 -3.39
CA LYS A 119 16.93 8.94 -4.47
C LYS A 119 17.57 7.59 -4.13
N THR A 120 16.85 6.50 -4.35
CA THR A 120 17.32 5.11 -4.24
C THR A 120 17.17 4.39 -5.58
N ASP A 121 17.60 3.12 -5.65
CA ASP A 121 17.47 2.27 -6.84
C ASP A 121 16.01 2.08 -7.28
N THR A 122 15.08 1.98 -6.33
CA THR A 122 13.66 1.68 -6.59
C THR A 122 12.75 2.90 -6.46
N GLY A 123 13.21 3.97 -5.82
CA GLY A 123 12.38 5.13 -5.55
C GLY A 123 13.11 6.22 -4.78
N TRP A 124 12.56 6.57 -3.63
CA TRP A 124 13.10 7.56 -2.70
C TRP A 124 12.85 7.11 -1.26
N SER A 125 13.75 7.49 -0.37
CA SER A 125 13.60 7.25 1.06
C SER A 125 13.93 8.48 1.89
N TYR A 126 13.44 8.48 3.12
CA TYR A 126 13.80 9.42 4.17
C TYR A 126 14.02 8.64 5.47
N GLU A 127 15.05 9.01 6.20
CA GLU A 127 15.35 8.53 7.55
C GLU A 127 15.46 9.75 8.47
N GLN A 128 14.78 9.71 9.61
CA GLN A 128 14.84 10.81 10.57
C GLN A 128 16.19 10.89 11.28
N VAL A 129 16.77 12.08 11.33
CA VAL A 129 18.00 12.34 12.10
C VAL A 129 17.70 12.18 13.59
N ASN A 130 18.41 11.28 14.26
CA ASN A 130 18.23 10.95 15.68
C ASN A 130 16.82 10.46 16.05
N GLY A 131 16.13 9.80 15.12
CA GLY A 131 14.83 9.16 15.35
C GLY A 131 14.74 7.79 14.66
N ASP A 132 13.59 7.15 14.79
CA ASP A 132 13.24 5.85 14.23
C ASP A 132 12.25 5.95 13.05
N ASN A 133 11.75 7.15 12.76
CA ASN A 133 10.87 7.34 11.60
C ASN A 133 11.61 7.06 10.29
N GLN A 134 11.02 6.20 9.47
CA GLN A 134 11.50 5.87 8.13
C GLN A 134 10.35 5.96 7.13
N TYR A 135 10.64 6.52 5.96
CA TYR A 135 9.68 6.66 4.87
C TYR A 135 10.29 6.18 3.56
N GLU A 136 9.51 5.42 2.80
CA GLU A 136 9.86 4.99 1.46
C GLU A 136 8.72 5.34 0.51
N THR A 137 9.07 5.81 -0.70
CA THR A 137 8.11 6.01 -1.77
C THR A 137 8.66 5.61 -3.13
N GLU A 138 7.83 5.01 -3.97
CA GLU A 138 8.21 4.50 -5.29
C GLU A 138 7.17 4.83 -6.33
N LYS A 139 7.59 5.23 -7.53
CA LYS A 139 6.67 5.49 -8.65
C LYS A 139 6.07 4.17 -9.13
N ILE A 140 4.75 4.12 -9.30
CA ILE A 140 4.02 2.95 -9.81
C ILE A 140 3.77 3.11 -11.32
N VAL A 141 3.10 4.20 -11.67
CA VAL A 141 2.76 4.70 -13.01
C VAL A 141 2.67 6.23 -12.94
N ASP A 142 2.34 6.92 -14.03
CA ASP A 142 2.30 8.38 -14.04
C ASP A 142 1.40 8.93 -12.92
N ARG A 143 1.97 9.85 -12.13
CA ARG A 143 1.36 10.53 -10.98
C ARG A 143 1.00 9.64 -9.80
N TRP A 144 1.21 8.34 -9.89
CA TRP A 144 0.85 7.37 -8.85
C TRP A 144 2.08 6.78 -8.19
N TYR A 145 2.11 6.87 -6.86
CA TYR A 145 3.24 6.43 -6.06
C TYR A 145 2.78 5.52 -4.93
N TYR A 146 3.58 4.50 -4.63
CA TYR A 146 3.47 3.70 -3.43
C TYR A 146 4.13 4.45 -2.26
N PHE A 147 3.68 4.18 -1.03
CA PHE A 147 4.43 4.56 0.16
C PHE A 147 4.42 3.50 1.27
N HIS A 148 5.48 3.55 2.08
CA HIS A 148 5.57 2.93 3.40
C HIS A 148 6.09 3.95 4.40
N MET A 149 5.45 4.06 5.55
CA MET A 149 5.92 4.85 6.68
C MET A 149 6.02 3.94 7.90
N SER A 150 7.10 4.04 8.66
CA SER A 150 7.25 3.44 9.97
C SER A 150 7.64 4.48 11.00
N PHE A 151 7.10 4.34 12.19
CA PHE A 151 7.37 5.09 13.41
C PHE A 151 7.92 4.14 14.48
#